data_AF-A0A7Y2NXH8-F1
#
_entry.id   AF-A0A7Y2NXH8-F1
#
_cell.length_a   1.000
_cell.length_b   1.000
_cell.length_c   1.000
_cell.angle_alpha   90.00
_cell.angle_beta   90.00
_cell.angle_gamma   90.00
#
_symmetry.space_group_name_H-M   'P 1'
#
loop_
_entity.id
_entity.type
_entity.pdbx_description
1 polymer ?
#
loop_
_entity_poly.entity_id
_entity_poly.type
_entity_poly.pdbx_seq_one_letter_code
_entity_poly.pdbx_strand_id
1 'polypeptide(L)' 'MAWRVVEHQDQVWKVSVAAERCANMTLWQLVLAFRSAGPESTAFWKPYPLQSSSKSSLFAEAERISDDRIAELLAEHVD' A
#
# COMPACT_ATOMS: atom_id res chain seq x y z
N MET A 1 -8.46 3.66 -9.11
CA MET A 1 -9.19 4.26 -7.97
C MET A 1 -8.32 4.10 -6.73
N ALA A 2 -8.32 5.07 -5.82
CA ALA A 2 -7.62 4.94 -4.55
C ALA A 2 -8.35 3.91 -3.69
N TRP A 3 -7.61 3.00 -3.07
CA TRP A 3 -8.12 1.99 -2.15
C TRP A 3 -8.35 2.58 -0.75
N ARG A 4 -7.42 3.42 -0.30
CA ARG A 4 -7.51 4.23 0.92
C ARG A 4 -6.96 5.62 0.66
N VAL A 5 -7.36 6.57 1.51
CA VAL A 5 -6.84 7.94 1.52
C VAL A 5 -6.40 8.25 2.94
N VAL A 6 -5.17 8.71 3.10
CA VAL A 6 -4.59 9.06 4.41
C VAL A 6 -4.01 10.47 4.34
N GLU A 7 -4.04 11.18 5.46
CA GLU A 7 -3.49 12.52 5.60
C GLU A 7 -2.20 12.47 6.43
N HIS A 8 -1.16 13.13 5.96
CA HIS A 8 0.12 13.23 6.66
C HIS A 8 0.76 14.60 6.37
N GLN A 9 1.09 15.35 7.42
CA GLN A 9 1.73 16.69 7.34
C GLN A 9 1.06 17.63 6.30
N ASP A 10 -0.26 17.82 6.41
CA ASP A 10 -1.07 18.64 5.50
C ASP A 10 -1.10 18.17 4.02
N GLN A 11 -0.60 16.97 3.74
CA GLN A 11 -0.69 16.34 2.42
C GLN A 11 -1.66 15.15 2.44
N VAL A 12 -2.52 15.11 1.41
CA VAL A 12 -3.41 13.98 1.16
C VAL A 12 -2.67 12.95 0.31
N TRP A 13 -2.62 11.72 0.80
CA TRP A 13 -2.01 10.57 0.13
C TRP A 13 -3.06 9.57 -0.31
N LYS A 14 -3.04 9.25 -1.59
CA LYS A 14 -3.86 8.18 -2.17
C LYS A 14 -3.07 6.89 -2.13
N VAL A 15 -3.63 5.89 -1.47
CA VAL A 15 -3.04 4.56 -1.34
C VAL A 15 -3.79 3.60 -2.23
N SER A 16 -3.07 2.82 -3.03
CA SER A 16 -3.62 1.75 -3.87
C SER A 16 -2.96 0.43 -3.52
N VAL A 17 -3.70 -0.67 -3.61
CA VAL A 17 -3.16 -2.02 -3.44
C VAL A 17 -2.86 -2.63 -4.79
N ALA A 18 -1.73 -3.33 -4.86
CA ALA A 18 -1.33 -4.16 -5.98
C ALA A 18 -0.89 -5.53 -5.47
N ALA A 19 -1.00 -6.53 -6.35
CA ALA A 19 -0.49 -7.87 -6.11
C ALA A 19 0.69 -8.09 -7.05
N GLU A 20 1.88 -8.23 -6.49
CA GLU A 20 3.10 -8.54 -7.25
C GLU A 20 3.43 -10.02 -7.09
N ARG A 21 3.93 -10.66 -8.15
CA ARG A 21 4.27 -12.09 -8.11
C ARG A 21 5.73 -12.24 -7.71
N CYS A 22 5.99 -12.95 -6.61
CA CYS A 22 7.35 -13.18 -6.15
C CYS A 22 8.10 -14.06 -7.16
N ALA A 23 9.33 -13.66 -7.53
CA ALA A 23 10.18 -14.47 -8.39
C ALA A 23 10.41 -15.86 -7.76
N ASN A 24 10.29 -16.91 -8.57
CA ASN A 24 10.49 -18.31 -8.18
C ASN A 24 9.48 -18.90 -7.17
N MET A 25 8.40 -18.18 -6.83
CA MET A 25 7.34 -18.71 -5.96
C MET A 25 5.95 -18.56 -6.61
N THR A 26 5.04 -19.49 -6.33
CA THR A 26 3.61 -19.38 -6.73
C THR A 26 2.82 -18.52 -5.74
N LEU A 27 3.46 -17.50 -5.18
CA LEU A 27 2.89 -16.60 -4.19
C LEU A 27 2.79 -15.19 -4.76
N TRP A 28 1.67 -14.54 -4.44
CA TRP A 28 1.46 -13.12 -4.61
C TRP A 28 1.84 -12.42 -3.32
N GLN A 29 2.50 -11.26 -3.45
CA GLN A 29 2.79 -10.35 -2.35
C GLN A 29 1.97 -9.08 -2.51
N LEU A 30 1.44 -8.58 -1.40
CA LEU A 30 0.74 -7.31 -1.38
C LEU A 30 1.75 -6.16 -1.46
N VAL A 31 1.50 -5.22 -2.35
CA VAL A 31 2.29 -3.99 -2.48
C VAL A 31 1.37 -2.79 -2.36
N LEU A 32 1.77 -1.84 -1.53
CA LEU A 32 1.05 -0.59 -1.32
C LEU A 32 1.72 0.51 -2.16
N ALA A 33 0.94 1.15 -3.01
CA ALA A 33 1.38 2.29 -3.81
C ALA A 33 0.84 3.59 -3.19
N PHE A 34 1.73 4.41 -2.68
CA PHE A 34 1.43 5.71 -2.08
C PHE A 34 1.68 6.81 -3.11
N ARG A 35 0.73 7.74 -3.24
CA ARG A 35 0.83 8.89 -4.15
C ARG A 35 0.37 10.14 -3.44
N SER A 36 1.25 11.14 -3.31
CA SER A 36 0.87 12.45 -2.78
C SER A 36 0.03 13.19 -3.82
N ALA A 37 -0.94 13.98 -3.34
CA ALA A 37 -1.73 14.88 -4.19
C ALA A 37 -1.15 16.31 -4.25
N GLY A 38 0.02 16.53 -3.64
CA GLY A 38 0.67 17.83 -3.56
C GLY A 38 1.34 18.30 -4.86
N PRO A 39 1.82 19.56 -4.89
CA PRO A 39 2.51 20.14 -6.05
C PRO A 39 3.81 19.39 -6.39
N GLU A 40 4.48 18.84 -5.38
CA GLU A 40 5.57 17.87 -5.56
C GLU A 40 4.96 16.47 -5.50
N SER A 41 4.55 15.97 -6.67
CA SER A 41 3.91 14.66 -6.84
C SER A 41 4.90 13.53 -6.56
N THR A 42 5.08 13.20 -5.28
CA THR A 42 5.88 12.08 -4.80
C THR A 42 5.06 10.80 -4.83
N ALA A 43 5.66 9.72 -5.33
CA ALA A 43 5.04 8.41 -5.32
C ALA A 43 6.08 7.35 -4.98
N PHE A 44 5.69 6.41 -4.13
CA PHE A 44 6.53 5.28 -3.79
C PHE A 44 5.70 4.00 -3.62
N TRP A 45 6.38 2.87 -3.72
CA TRP A 45 5.78 1.55 -3.59
C TRP A 45 6.47 0.86 -2.43
N LYS A 46 5.68 0.28 -1.52
CA LYS A 46 6.17 -0.42 -0.34
C LYS A 46 5.59 -1.84 -0.31
N PRO A 47 6.44 -2.87 -0.37
CA PRO A 47 5.98 -4.24 -0.15
C PRO A 47 5.43 -4.37 1.27
N TYR A 48 4.24 -4.96 1.39
CA TYR A 48 3.63 -5.27 2.68
C TYR A 48 3.88 -6.75 3.01
N PRO A 49 4.13 -7.13 4.28
CA PRO A 49 4.46 -8.50 4.67
C PRO A 49 3.21 -9.41 4.68
N LEU A 50 2.45 -9.39 3.59
CA LEU A 50 1.27 -10.22 3.37
C LEU A 50 1.41 -10.90 2.02
N GLN A 51 1.29 -12.23 2.04
CA GLN A 51 1.44 -13.08 0.87
C GLN A 51 0.31 -14.10 0.82
N SER A 52 -0.07 -14.49 -0.40
CA SER A 52 -1.06 -15.53 -0.63
C SER A 52 -0.85 -16.19 -1.98
N SER A 53 -1.14 -17.48 -2.09
CA SER A 53 -1.21 -18.17 -3.39
C SER A 53 -2.41 -17.70 -4.25
N SER A 54 -3.37 -17.00 -3.65
CA SER A 54 -4.56 -16.46 -4.31
C SER A 54 -4.59 -14.93 -4.25
N LYS A 55 -4.63 -14.29 -5.41
CA LYS A 55 -4.76 -12.83 -5.54
C LYS A 55 -6.06 -12.30 -4.89
N SER A 56 -7.16 -13.06 -4.97
CA SER A 56 -8.42 -12.67 -4.36
C SER A 56 -8.34 -12.68 -2.84
N SER A 57 -7.72 -13.72 -2.28
CA SER A 57 -7.50 -13.82 -0.84
C SER A 57 -6.56 -12.73 -0.36
N LEU A 58 -5.50 -12.42 -1.12
CA LEU A 58 -4.58 -11.32 -0.82
C LEU A 58 -5.31 -9.98 -0.64
N PHE A 59 -6.24 -9.64 -1.53
CA PHE A 59 -7.02 -8.41 -1.41
C PHE A 59 -8.05 -8.46 -0.29
N ALA A 60 -8.67 -9.61 -0.02
CA ALA A 60 -9.58 -9.76 1.11
C ALA A 60 -8.85 -9.57 2.46
N GLU A 61 -7.61 -10.04 2.57
CA GLU A 61 -6.76 -9.77 3.73
C GLU A 61 -6.33 -8.30 3.78
N ALA A 62 -6.06 -7.67 2.63
CA ALA A 62 -5.71 -6.25 2.58
C ALA A 62 -6.80 -5.37 3.20
N GLU A 63 -8.08 -5.67 2.99
CA GLU A 63 -9.20 -4.94 3.61
C GLU A 63 -9.19 -4.96 5.15
N ARG A 64 -8.44 -5.88 5.78
CA ARG A 64 -8.31 -5.93 7.24
C ARG A 64 -7.15 -5.08 7.77
N ILE A 65 -6.33 -4.50 6.91
CA ILE A 65 -5.27 -3.58 7.32
C ILE A 65 -5.94 -2.29 7.79
N SER A 66 -5.63 -1.87 9.02
CA SER A 66 -6.16 -0.64 9.59
C SER A 66 -5.55 0.59 8.93
N ASP A 67 -6.31 1.68 8.88
CA ASP A 67 -5.83 2.95 8.37
C ASP A 67 -4.64 3.48 9.19
N ASP A 68 -4.63 3.24 10.51
CA ASP A 68 -3.49 3.55 11.40
C ASP A 68 -2.21 2.88 10.92
N ARG A 69 -2.28 1.60 10.53
CA ARG A 69 -1.11 0.86 10.03
C ARG A 69 -0.61 1.42 8.71
N ILE A 70 -1.52 1.89 7.85
CA ILE A 70 -1.17 2.53 6.58
C ILE A 70 -0.49 3.88 6.84
N ALA A 71 -0.99 4.64 7.82
CA ALA A 71 -0.41 5.92 8.22
C ALA A 71 1.00 5.76 8.83
N GLU A 72 1.22 4.76 9.68
CA GLU A 72 2.55 4.42 10.21
C GLU A 72 3.55 4.09 9.10
N LEU A 73 3.14 3.29 8.11
CA LEU A 73 4.00 2.91 6.99
C LEU A 73 4.36 4.09 6.09
N LEU A 74 3.44 5.05 5.96
CA LEU A 74 3.67 6.30 5.26
C LEU A 74 4.67 7.15 6.03
N ALA A 75 4.44 7.40 7.33
CA ALA A 75 5.32 8.16 8.20
C ALA A 75 6.77 7.63 8.16
N GLU A 76 6.97 6.31 8.30
CA GLU A 76 8.31 5.68 8.22
C GLU A 76 9.07 5.96 6.91
N HIS A 77 8.38 6.33 5.82
CA HIS A 77 9.03 6.59 4.53
C HIS A 77 9.25 8.08 4.24
N VAL A 78 8.45 8.96 4.83
CA VAL A 78 8.45 10.40 4.53
C VAL A 78 9.01 11.27 5.67
N ASP A 79 9.07 10.74 6.90
CA ASP A 79 9.83 11.32 8.03
C ASP A 79 11.33 10.98 7.93
#